data_AF-A0A950HHY4-F1
#
_entry.id   AF-A0A950HHY4-F1
#
_cell.length_a   1.000
_cell.length_b   1.000
_cell.length_c   1.000
_cell.angle_alpha   90.00
_cell.angle_beta   90.00
_cell.angle_gamma   90.00
#
_symmetry.space_group_name_H-M   'P 1'
#
loop_
_entity.id
_entity.type
_entity.pdbx_description
1 polymer ?
#
loop_
_entity_poly.entity_id
_entity_poly.type
_entity_poly.pdbx_seq_one_letter_code
_entity_poly.pdbx_strand_id
1 'polypeptide(L)'
;MTTPHPPKSPESILAWLWKVTAHPVIAGLVVAGILTMIGVLFATNSNGNKSVPSGPGLDTAQSTSPPGHSTTQPTSPLTPAPPCPKQAASSADPAHEATGPPPWTVEGYGIRYTVVSVTRTTSEWVGATKPSITVTSCVTRTESADYNKLSYRFSDAASNSALDSVPFQGGGDGDPPLNQTSRLISVVWDVAPSATHLTITLHDLFWPDSHNLTMQNVPVSP
;
A
#
# COMPACT_ATOMS: atom_id res chain seq x y z
N MET A 1 -41.49 -23.80 -11.10
CA MET A 1 -40.27 -23.01 -10.78
C MET A 1 -39.61 -22.65 -12.09
N THR A 2 -39.63 -21.38 -12.45
CA THR A 2 -39.17 -20.87 -13.76
C THR A 2 -37.70 -20.46 -13.61
N THR A 3 -36.79 -21.15 -14.29
CA THR A 3 -35.35 -20.82 -14.30
C THR A 3 -35.12 -19.53 -15.09
N PRO A 4 -34.44 -18.51 -14.54
CA PRO A 4 -34.19 -17.26 -15.25
C PRO A 4 -33.04 -17.43 -16.26
N HIS A 5 -33.27 -17.00 -17.50
CA HIS A 5 -32.24 -16.96 -18.54
C HIS A 5 -31.33 -15.72 -18.41
N PRO A 6 -30.03 -15.83 -18.72
CA PRO A 6 -29.10 -14.72 -18.64
C PRO A 6 -29.32 -13.68 -19.76
N PRO A 7 -29.22 -12.38 -19.45
CA PRO A 7 -29.31 -11.30 -20.44
C PRO A 7 -28.01 -11.19 -21.28
N LYS A 8 -28.15 -10.64 -22.50
CA LYS A 8 -27.07 -10.61 -23.53
C LYS A 8 -26.22 -9.33 -23.55
N SER A 9 -26.40 -8.37 -22.64
CA SER A 9 -25.59 -7.15 -22.58
C SER A 9 -24.68 -7.13 -21.35
N PRO A 10 -23.43 -6.63 -21.46
CA PRO A 10 -22.44 -6.68 -20.39
C PRO A 10 -22.85 -5.90 -19.13
N GLU A 11 -23.55 -4.78 -19.28
CA GLU A 11 -24.10 -4.01 -18.15
C GLU A 11 -25.23 -4.76 -17.42
N SER A 12 -25.99 -5.60 -18.13
CA SER A 12 -27.02 -6.45 -17.51
C SER A 12 -26.46 -7.73 -16.86
N ILE A 13 -25.25 -8.16 -17.23
CA ILE A 13 -24.58 -9.33 -16.64
C ILE A 13 -24.15 -9.01 -15.20
N LEU A 14 -23.58 -7.83 -14.95
CA LEU A 14 -23.18 -7.40 -13.60
C LEU A 14 -24.38 -7.23 -12.66
N ALA A 15 -25.47 -6.64 -13.16
CA ALA A 15 -26.71 -6.51 -12.42
C ALA A 15 -27.39 -7.87 -12.15
N TRP A 16 -27.29 -8.82 -13.09
CA TRP A 16 -27.79 -10.19 -12.91
C TRP A 16 -26.95 -10.96 -11.89
N LEU A 17 -25.62 -10.86 -11.95
CA LEU A 17 -24.69 -11.45 -10.98
C LEU A 17 -24.96 -10.97 -9.56
N TRP A 18 -25.19 -9.67 -9.36
CA TRP A 18 -25.55 -9.11 -8.05
C TRP A 18 -26.85 -9.70 -7.49
N LYS A 19 -27.84 -9.96 -8.37
CA LYS A 19 -29.14 -10.53 -7.98
C LYS A 19 -29.06 -12.01 -7.61
N VAL A 20 -28.13 -12.75 -8.23
CA VAL A 20 -27.89 -14.17 -7.93
C VAL A 20 -27.09 -14.33 -6.63
N THR A 21 -26.09 -13.49 -6.38
CA THR A 21 -25.26 -13.56 -5.16
C THR A 21 -25.97 -13.04 -3.90
N ALA A 22 -27.01 -12.22 -4.04
CA ALA A 22 -27.84 -11.75 -2.93
C ALA A 22 -28.78 -12.82 -2.34
N HIS A 23 -28.85 -14.03 -2.93
CA HIS A 23 -29.60 -15.13 -2.32
C HIS A 23 -28.81 -15.77 -1.17
N PRO A 24 -29.34 -15.78 0.07
CA PRO A 24 -28.60 -16.20 1.26
C PRO A 24 -28.09 -17.66 1.20
N VAL A 25 -28.73 -18.50 0.38
CA VAL A 25 -28.33 -19.90 0.17
C VAL A 25 -27.05 -20.02 -0.67
N ILE A 26 -26.81 -19.11 -1.62
CA ILE A 26 -25.64 -19.13 -2.51
C ILE A 26 -24.42 -18.50 -1.81
N ALA A 27 -24.63 -17.45 -1.03
CA ALA A 27 -23.59 -16.86 -0.19
C ALA A 27 -22.98 -17.88 0.80
N GLY A 28 -23.82 -18.75 1.39
CA GLY A 28 -23.37 -19.81 2.30
C GLY A 28 -22.46 -20.87 1.64
N LEU A 29 -22.74 -21.24 0.39
CA LEU A 29 -21.94 -22.24 -0.34
C LEU A 29 -20.56 -21.70 -0.76
N VAL A 30 -20.45 -20.41 -1.10
CA VAL A 30 -19.17 -19.78 -1.47
C VAL A 30 -18.24 -19.68 -0.25
N VAL A 31 -18.78 -19.32 0.92
CA VAL A 31 -18.00 -19.25 2.17
C VAL A 31 -17.53 -20.64 2.62
N ALA A 32 -18.37 -21.67 2.50
CA ALA A 32 -17.98 -23.04 2.84
C ALA A 32 -16.83 -23.57 1.94
N GLY A 33 -16.86 -23.25 0.63
CA GLY A 33 -15.79 -23.63 -0.29
C GLY A 33 -14.43 -22.98 0.01
N ILE A 34 -14.43 -21.68 0.34
CA ILE A 34 -13.20 -20.94 0.69
C ILE A 34 -12.57 -21.50 1.98
N LEU A 35 -13.38 -21.82 2.99
CA LEU A 35 -12.88 -22.40 4.24
C LEU A 35 -12.28 -23.81 4.06
N THR A 36 -12.85 -24.64 3.18
CA THR A 36 -12.25 -25.95 2.87
C THR A 36 -10.89 -25.84 2.16
N MET A 37 -10.69 -24.84 1.29
CA MET A 37 -9.39 -24.61 0.64
C MET A 37 -8.30 -24.20 1.65
N ILE A 38 -8.64 -23.35 2.62
CA ILE A 38 -7.70 -22.93 3.67
C ILE A 38 -7.31 -24.13 4.55
N GLY A 39 -8.26 -25.01 4.90
CA GLY A 39 -7.98 -26.22 5.67
C GLY A 39 -7.01 -27.19 4.98
N VAL A 40 -7.13 -27.36 3.67
CA VAL A 40 -6.23 -28.25 2.89
C VAL A 40 -4.81 -27.69 2.79
N LEU A 41 -4.64 -26.36 2.72
CA LEU A 41 -3.32 -25.72 2.71
C LEU A 41 -2.56 -25.86 4.05
N PHE A 42 -3.26 -25.99 5.18
CA PHE A 42 -2.61 -26.23 6.47
C PHE A 42 -2.34 -27.72 6.75
N ALA A 43 -3.08 -28.64 6.13
CA ALA A 43 -2.89 -30.08 6.32
C ALA A 43 -1.68 -30.66 5.55
N THR A 44 -1.22 -30.00 4.47
CA THR A 44 -0.08 -30.47 3.66
C THR A 44 1.28 -29.97 4.14
N ASN A 45 1.33 -29.02 5.10
CA ASN A 45 2.59 -28.46 5.63
C ASN A 45 3.06 -29.12 6.94
N SER A 46 2.44 -30.22 7.36
CA SER A 46 2.80 -30.96 8.58
C SER A 46 3.05 -32.43 8.27
N ASN A 47 4.08 -32.74 7.48
CA ASN A 47 4.63 -34.10 7.43
C ASN A 47 6.09 -34.07 6.97
N GLY A 48 7.00 -33.97 7.94
CA GLY A 48 8.42 -33.99 7.65
C GLY A 48 9.32 -33.85 8.85
N ASN A 49 9.10 -34.62 9.93
CA ASN A 49 10.18 -34.86 10.90
C ASN A 49 10.09 -36.29 11.45
N LYS A 50 10.70 -37.22 10.71
CA LYS A 50 11.07 -38.55 11.22
C LYS A 50 12.38 -38.41 11.99
N SER A 51 12.31 -38.61 13.29
CA SER A 51 13.43 -38.85 14.19
C SER A 51 14.00 -40.26 14.00
N VAL A 52 15.33 -40.37 13.96
CA VAL A 52 16.11 -41.63 14.08
C VAL A 52 17.39 -41.30 14.88
N PRO A 53 17.90 -42.23 15.73
CA PRO A 53 18.59 -41.88 16.96
C PRO A 53 20.13 -41.84 16.88
N SER A 54 20.69 -41.24 17.93
CA SER A 54 22.10 -41.00 18.22
C SER A 54 22.94 -42.28 18.37
N GLY A 55 24.12 -42.28 17.78
CA GLY A 55 25.27 -43.13 18.12
C GLY A 55 26.56 -42.32 18.00
N PRO A 56 27.57 -42.51 18.88
CA PRO A 56 28.71 -41.61 18.97
C PRO A 56 29.83 -42.05 18.02
N GLY A 57 30.43 -41.09 17.32
CA GLY A 57 31.59 -41.33 16.47
C GLY A 57 32.33 -40.02 16.18
N LEU A 58 33.56 -39.96 16.67
CA LEU A 58 34.58 -38.97 16.32
C LEU A 58 34.68 -38.77 14.79
N ASP A 59 34.82 -37.53 14.33
CA ASP A 59 36.08 -37.03 13.74
C ASP A 59 35.90 -35.68 13.03
N THR A 60 36.79 -34.77 13.43
CA THR A 60 37.34 -33.60 12.74
C THR A 60 37.24 -33.59 11.21
N ALA A 61 36.66 -32.54 10.61
CA ALA A 61 37.32 -31.64 9.64
C ALA A 61 36.36 -30.88 8.69
N GLN A 62 36.78 -29.65 8.37
CA GLN A 62 36.53 -28.87 7.15
C GLN A 62 35.19 -28.15 6.97
N SER A 63 35.17 -26.94 7.53
CA SER A 63 34.40 -25.79 7.03
C SER A 63 34.79 -25.46 5.58
N THR A 64 33.85 -25.59 4.66
CA THR A 64 33.88 -24.93 3.35
C THR A 64 32.56 -24.18 3.18
N SER A 65 32.62 -22.87 3.32
CA SER A 65 31.50 -21.97 3.05
C SER A 65 31.29 -21.82 1.53
N PRO A 66 30.06 -21.80 1.02
CA PRO A 66 29.79 -21.52 -0.39
C PRO A 66 30.06 -20.04 -0.74
N PRO A 67 30.45 -19.74 -2.00
CA PRO A 67 30.76 -18.38 -2.41
C PRO A 67 29.49 -17.52 -2.44
N GLY A 68 29.49 -16.46 -1.61
CA GLY A 68 28.46 -15.44 -1.62
C GLY A 68 28.51 -14.62 -2.90
N HIS A 69 27.48 -14.76 -3.74
CA HIS A 69 27.19 -13.81 -4.80
C HIS A 69 26.76 -12.48 -4.16
N SER A 70 27.73 -11.60 -3.92
CA SER A 70 27.47 -10.20 -3.58
C SER A 70 26.95 -9.51 -4.83
N THR A 71 25.63 -9.43 -4.96
CA THR A 71 24.98 -8.55 -5.92
C THR A 71 25.14 -7.14 -5.40
N THR A 72 26.14 -6.42 -5.90
CA THR A 72 26.30 -4.98 -5.67
C THR A 72 25.16 -4.25 -6.35
N GLN A 73 24.09 -4.00 -5.60
CA GLN A 73 23.04 -3.07 -5.99
C GLN A 73 23.68 -1.69 -6.20
N PRO A 74 23.54 -1.05 -7.38
CA PRO A 74 24.03 0.30 -7.57
C PRO A 74 23.14 1.26 -6.79
N THR A 75 23.58 1.63 -5.59
CA THR A 75 23.06 2.77 -4.84
C THR A 75 23.44 4.04 -5.60
N SER A 76 22.56 4.48 -6.49
CA SER A 76 22.60 5.87 -6.94
C SER A 76 22.60 6.76 -5.71
N PRO A 77 23.42 7.82 -5.65
CA PRO A 77 23.45 8.72 -4.51
C PRO A 77 22.09 9.43 -4.42
N LEU A 78 21.23 8.91 -3.54
CA LEU A 78 19.99 9.55 -3.13
C LEU A 78 20.38 10.88 -2.51
N THR A 79 20.08 11.98 -3.21
CA THR A 79 20.07 13.30 -2.57
C THR A 79 19.23 13.16 -1.28
N PRO A 80 19.74 13.56 -0.11
CA PRO A 80 18.99 13.44 1.12
C PRO A 80 17.66 14.17 0.96
N ALA A 81 16.56 13.44 1.11
CA ALA A 81 15.26 14.07 1.01
C ALA A 81 15.09 15.12 2.12
N PRO A 82 14.29 16.16 1.88
CA PRO A 82 14.15 17.26 2.82
C PRO A 82 13.61 16.78 4.17
N PRO A 83 14.04 17.38 5.29
CA PRO A 83 13.51 17.05 6.61
C PRO A 83 12.05 17.46 6.74
N CYS A 84 11.31 16.79 7.64
CA CYS A 84 9.94 17.16 7.94
C CYS A 84 9.87 18.58 8.51
N PRO A 85 8.99 19.45 7.98
CA PRO A 85 8.81 20.79 8.54
C PRO A 85 8.23 20.68 9.96
N LYS A 86 8.78 21.45 10.90
CA LYS A 86 8.35 21.44 12.30
C LYS A 86 6.94 22.02 12.50
N GLN A 87 6.49 22.88 11.60
CA GLN A 87 5.17 23.49 11.64
C GLN A 87 4.85 24.06 10.26
N ALA A 88 3.85 23.49 9.58
CA ALA A 88 3.33 24.03 8.34
C ALA A 88 1.99 24.73 8.59
N ALA A 89 1.71 25.78 7.81
CA ALA A 89 0.40 26.41 7.83
C ALA A 89 -0.64 25.38 7.41
N SER A 90 -1.69 25.27 8.22
CA SER A 90 -2.67 24.20 8.13
C SER A 90 -4.03 24.79 7.81
N SER A 91 -4.69 24.30 6.76
CA SER A 91 -6.11 24.53 6.57
C SER A 91 -6.87 23.47 7.38
N ALA A 92 -7.84 23.91 8.19
CA ALA A 92 -8.75 23.01 8.93
C ALA A 92 -9.78 22.28 8.03
N ASP A 93 -9.57 22.31 6.72
CA ASP A 93 -10.40 21.61 5.74
C ASP A 93 -9.83 20.19 5.52
N PRO A 94 -10.63 19.12 5.70
CA PRO A 94 -10.19 17.76 5.43
C PRO A 94 -9.87 17.51 3.94
N ALA A 95 -10.16 18.45 3.05
CA ALA A 95 -9.68 18.46 1.68
C ALA A 95 -8.85 19.74 1.40
N HIS A 96 -7.63 19.60 0.87
CA HIS A 96 -6.78 20.72 0.53
C HIS A 96 -6.25 20.61 -0.90
N GLU A 97 -6.22 21.72 -1.65
CA GLU A 97 -5.53 21.78 -2.94
C GLU A 97 -4.06 22.13 -2.76
N ALA A 98 -3.17 21.35 -3.38
CA ALA A 98 -1.74 21.64 -3.41
C ALA A 98 -1.44 22.86 -4.31
N THR A 99 -1.44 24.04 -3.72
CA THR A 99 -1.16 25.31 -4.40
C THR A 99 0.25 25.82 -4.06
N GLY A 100 0.95 26.36 -5.07
CA GLY A 100 2.34 26.84 -4.90
C GLY A 100 3.37 25.71 -4.75
N PRO A 101 4.63 26.04 -4.43
CA PRO A 101 5.68 25.05 -4.22
C PRO A 101 5.46 24.25 -2.92
N PRO A 102 5.97 23.01 -2.83
CA PRO A 102 5.91 22.23 -1.58
C PRO A 102 6.73 22.89 -0.46
N PRO A 103 6.45 22.56 0.82
CA PRO A 103 5.55 21.51 1.28
C PRO A 103 4.08 21.92 1.32
N TRP A 104 3.18 20.96 1.06
CA TRP A 104 1.73 21.13 1.18
C TRP A 104 1.19 20.36 2.39
N THR A 105 0.30 20.97 3.17
CA THR A 105 -0.18 20.39 4.43
C THR A 105 -1.70 20.39 4.50
N VAL A 106 -2.24 19.25 4.93
CA VAL A 106 -3.66 19.07 5.28
C VAL A 106 -3.75 18.56 6.71
N GLU A 107 -4.74 19.01 7.47
CA GLU A 107 -4.94 18.59 8.85
C GLU A 107 -6.43 18.45 9.15
N GLY A 108 -6.74 17.44 9.94
CA GLY A 108 -8.08 17.16 10.41
C GLY A 108 -8.10 15.82 11.12
N TYR A 109 -9.17 15.54 11.86
CA TYR A 109 -9.35 14.25 12.52
C TYR A 109 -8.13 13.83 13.37
N GLY A 110 -7.49 14.78 14.06
CA GLY A 110 -6.32 14.49 14.89
C GLY A 110 -5.05 14.07 14.14
N ILE A 111 -4.97 14.29 12.82
CA ILE A 111 -3.80 14.00 11.98
C ILE A 111 -3.41 15.25 11.19
N ARG A 112 -2.11 15.53 11.15
CA ARG A 112 -1.49 16.48 10.21
C ARG A 112 -0.64 15.72 9.21
N TYR A 113 -0.94 15.88 7.93
CA TYR A 113 -0.22 15.27 6.83
C TYR A 113 0.44 16.33 5.96
N THR A 114 1.73 16.15 5.67
CA THR A 114 2.52 17.10 4.88
C THR A 114 3.24 16.38 3.76
N VAL A 115 2.99 16.78 2.51
CA VAL A 115 3.69 16.31 1.33
C VAL A 115 4.91 17.20 1.10
N VAL A 116 6.10 16.62 1.16
CA VAL A 116 7.39 17.33 1.08
C VAL A 116 7.92 17.34 -0.34
N SER A 117 7.81 16.23 -1.05
CA SER A 117 8.22 16.13 -2.45
C SER A 117 7.49 15.00 -3.17
N VAL A 118 7.21 15.21 -4.45
CA VAL A 118 6.67 14.20 -5.37
C VAL A 118 7.52 14.23 -6.64
N THR A 119 8.27 13.16 -6.86
CA THR A 119 9.28 13.10 -7.92
C THR A 119 9.12 11.82 -8.71
N ARG A 120 9.20 11.93 -10.04
CA ARG A 120 9.21 10.76 -10.90
C ARG A 120 10.56 10.05 -10.80
N THR A 121 10.49 8.73 -10.75
CA THR A 121 11.62 7.83 -10.57
C THR A 121 11.45 6.61 -11.48
N THR A 122 12.35 5.65 -11.32
CA THR A 122 12.20 4.31 -11.88
C THR A 122 12.40 3.30 -10.76
N SER A 123 11.56 2.28 -10.71
CA SER A 123 11.68 1.20 -9.73
C SER A 123 11.71 -0.14 -10.42
N GLU A 124 12.46 -1.07 -9.84
CA GLU A 124 12.57 -2.45 -10.32
C GLU A 124 11.79 -3.38 -9.39
N TRP A 125 10.95 -4.23 -9.96
CA TRP A 125 10.25 -5.29 -9.24
C TRP A 125 10.06 -6.52 -10.14
N VAL A 126 10.38 -7.71 -9.62
CA VAL A 126 10.30 -9.00 -10.35
C VAL A 126 11.02 -8.93 -11.71
N GLY A 127 12.22 -8.35 -11.73
CA GLY A 127 13.07 -8.26 -12.92
C GLY A 127 12.56 -7.30 -14.01
N ALA A 128 11.58 -6.46 -13.71
CA ALA A 128 11.11 -5.41 -14.60
C ALA A 128 11.31 -4.02 -13.98
N THR A 129 11.98 -3.14 -14.73
CA THR A 129 12.11 -1.72 -14.39
C THR A 129 10.98 -0.95 -15.05
N LYS A 130 10.20 -0.21 -14.27
CA LYS A 130 9.08 0.61 -14.75
C LYS A 130 9.15 2.03 -14.17
N PRO A 131 8.58 3.03 -14.87
CA PRO A 131 8.38 4.35 -14.30
C PRO A 131 7.58 4.29 -13.00
N SER A 132 8.01 5.05 -12.01
CA SER A 132 7.37 5.15 -10.69
C SER A 132 7.35 6.59 -10.22
N ILE A 133 6.56 6.87 -9.18
CA ILE A 133 6.51 8.16 -8.52
C ILE A 133 6.84 7.93 -7.05
N THR A 134 7.84 8.67 -6.55
CA THR A 134 8.23 8.67 -5.15
C THR A 134 7.60 9.88 -4.45
N VAL A 135 6.77 9.61 -3.46
CA VAL A 135 6.15 10.61 -2.58
C VAL A 135 6.86 10.58 -1.24
N THR A 136 7.53 11.68 -0.89
CA THR A 136 8.04 11.89 0.48
C THR A 136 7.06 12.77 1.24
N SER A 137 6.64 12.28 2.39
CA SER A 137 5.67 12.94 3.25
C SER A 137 6.02 12.80 4.72
N CYS A 138 5.33 13.56 5.54
CA CYS A 138 5.45 13.56 6.99
C CYS A 138 4.05 13.52 7.60
N VAL A 139 3.89 12.68 8.61
CA VAL A 139 2.61 12.46 9.30
C VAL A 139 2.83 12.76 10.77
N THR A 140 1.91 13.50 11.38
CA THR A 140 1.89 13.76 12.82
C THR A 140 0.51 13.46 13.35
N ARG A 141 0.41 12.66 14.41
CA ARG A 141 -0.83 12.51 15.16
C ARG A 141 -0.93 13.68 16.15
N THR A 142 -1.87 14.59 15.95
CA THR A 142 -2.05 15.81 16.75
C THR A 142 -3.01 15.63 17.92
N GLU A 143 -3.91 14.65 17.86
CA GLU A 143 -4.86 14.33 18.92
C GLU A 143 -4.88 12.82 19.22
N SER A 144 -5.27 12.45 20.44
CA SER A 144 -5.52 11.04 20.76
C SER A 144 -6.84 10.65 20.12
N ALA A 145 -6.77 9.82 19.08
CA ALA A 145 -7.94 9.29 18.41
C ALA A 145 -7.81 7.77 18.25
N ASP A 146 -8.94 7.07 18.16
CA ASP A 146 -9.02 5.61 18.09
C ASP A 146 -8.59 5.03 16.73
N TYR A 147 -7.94 5.83 15.88
CA TYR A 147 -7.43 5.39 14.58
C TYR A 147 -6.24 4.47 14.80
N ASN A 148 -6.50 3.18 14.63
CA ASN A 148 -5.52 2.14 14.96
C ASN A 148 -4.49 1.94 13.84
N LYS A 149 -4.80 2.31 12.60
CA LYS A 149 -3.92 2.23 11.41
C LYS A 149 -4.36 3.21 10.31
N LEU A 150 -3.43 4.00 9.81
CA LEU A 150 -3.63 4.85 8.64
C LEU A 150 -3.33 4.08 7.35
N SER A 151 -4.20 4.26 6.37
CA SER A 151 -4.06 3.75 5.01
C SER A 151 -3.89 4.91 4.03
N TYR A 152 -3.07 4.69 3.01
CA TYR A 152 -2.65 5.70 2.05
C TYR A 152 -3.05 5.26 0.65
N ARG A 153 -3.86 6.08 -0.01
CA ARG A 153 -4.24 5.88 -1.40
C ARG A 153 -3.68 7.01 -2.26
N PHE A 154 -2.97 6.63 -3.31
CA PHE A 154 -2.50 7.52 -4.36
C PHE A 154 -3.38 7.31 -5.59
N SER A 155 -3.81 8.37 -6.24
CA SER A 155 -4.63 8.29 -7.45
C SER A 155 -4.21 9.35 -8.44
N ASP A 156 -4.27 9.05 -9.74
CA ASP A 156 -4.08 10.05 -10.79
C ASP A 156 -5.23 11.06 -10.74
N ALA A 157 -4.93 12.36 -10.66
CA ALA A 157 -5.95 13.39 -10.55
C ALA A 157 -6.80 13.53 -11.82
N ALA A 158 -6.28 13.16 -12.99
CA ALA A 158 -7.02 13.27 -14.25
C ALA A 158 -8.10 12.19 -14.38
N SER A 159 -7.81 10.95 -13.97
CA SER A 159 -8.71 9.81 -14.13
C SER A 159 -9.34 9.29 -12.83
N ASN A 160 -8.86 9.74 -11.66
CA ASN A 160 -9.15 9.17 -10.34
C ASN A 160 -8.78 7.68 -10.18
N SER A 161 -8.00 7.13 -11.12
CA SER A 161 -7.53 5.75 -11.05
C SER A 161 -6.53 5.60 -9.91
N ALA A 162 -6.72 4.56 -9.08
CA ALA A 162 -5.76 4.25 -8.02
C ALA A 162 -4.42 3.82 -8.63
N LEU A 163 -3.33 4.29 -8.04
CA LEU A 163 -1.97 3.90 -8.39
C LEU A 163 -1.51 2.80 -7.44
N ASP A 164 -1.00 1.72 -8.02
CA ASP A 164 -0.50 0.59 -7.25
C ASP A 164 0.83 0.93 -6.59
N SER A 165 0.97 0.57 -5.31
CA SER A 165 2.24 0.68 -4.61
C SER A 165 3.26 -0.29 -5.19
N VAL A 166 4.51 0.16 -5.31
CA VAL A 166 5.62 -0.71 -5.69
C VAL A 166 5.98 -1.58 -4.48
N PRO A 167 5.91 -2.92 -4.58
CA PRO A 167 6.15 -3.79 -3.42
C PRO A 167 7.56 -3.62 -2.85
N PHE A 168 7.63 -3.59 -1.52
CA PHE A 168 8.88 -3.46 -0.74
C PHE A 168 9.74 -2.22 -1.07
N GLN A 169 9.17 -1.23 -1.76
CA GLN A 169 9.79 0.05 -2.01
C GLN A 169 9.16 1.13 -1.13
N GLY A 170 9.94 2.15 -0.80
CA GLY A 170 9.56 3.16 0.18
C GLY A 170 10.06 2.82 1.58
N GLY A 171 9.51 3.48 2.60
CA GLY A 171 9.93 3.26 3.98
C GLY A 171 9.45 4.35 4.92
N GLY A 172 9.96 4.31 6.15
CA GLY A 172 9.51 5.19 7.22
C GLY A 172 8.30 4.64 7.95
N ASP A 173 7.58 5.51 8.64
CA ASP A 173 6.47 5.17 9.53
C ASP A 173 5.26 6.05 9.20
N GLY A 174 4.17 5.38 8.81
CA GLY A 174 2.89 5.99 8.50
C GLY A 174 1.94 6.06 9.70
N ASP A 175 2.32 5.52 10.87
CA ASP A 175 1.50 5.46 12.08
C ASP A 175 2.25 6.09 13.27
N PRO A 176 2.52 7.40 13.23
CA PRO A 176 3.31 8.07 14.25
C PRO A 176 2.68 7.99 15.64
N PRO A 177 3.49 7.93 16.71
CA PRO A 177 3.02 8.19 18.07
C PRO A 177 2.38 9.59 18.21
N LEU A 178 1.55 9.76 19.25
CA LEU A 178 0.92 11.05 19.55
C LEU A 178 1.97 12.17 19.71
N ASN A 179 1.74 13.28 19.01
CA ASN A 179 2.59 14.48 18.94
C ASN A 179 4.02 14.25 18.43
N GLN A 180 4.24 13.16 17.71
CA GLN A 180 5.51 12.88 17.03
C GLN A 180 5.32 12.93 15.53
N THR A 181 6.29 13.53 14.83
CA THR A 181 6.30 13.56 13.37
C THR A 181 7.12 12.39 12.86
N SER A 182 6.48 11.48 12.13
CA SER A 182 7.14 10.41 11.39
C SER A 182 7.24 10.77 9.92
N ARG A 183 8.34 10.35 9.28
CA ARG A 183 8.53 10.47 7.84
C ARG A 183 8.00 9.21 7.16
N LEU A 184 7.32 9.38 6.03
CA LEU A 184 6.82 8.30 5.18
C LEU A 184 7.30 8.52 3.74
N ILE A 185 7.84 7.48 3.13
CA ILE A 185 8.22 7.42 1.72
C ILE A 185 7.35 6.36 1.07
N SER A 186 6.50 6.77 0.13
CA SER A 186 5.66 5.87 -0.66
C SER A 186 6.15 5.89 -2.10
N VAL A 187 6.21 4.72 -2.72
CA VAL A 187 6.58 4.57 -4.13
C VAL A 187 5.42 3.87 -4.84
N VAL A 188 4.89 4.49 -5.88
CA VAL A 188 3.77 3.95 -6.68
C VAL A 188 4.17 3.83 -8.14
N TRP A 189 3.57 2.89 -8.87
CA TRP A 189 3.76 2.80 -10.31
C TRP A 189 3.14 4.01 -11.00
N ASP A 190 3.86 4.60 -11.97
CA ASP A 190 3.30 5.63 -12.84
C ASP A 190 2.40 4.98 -13.91
N VAL A 191 1.54 5.79 -14.52
CA VAL A 191 0.58 5.37 -15.55
C VAL A 191 1.05 5.82 -16.95
N ALA A 192 0.36 5.34 -17.97
CA ALA A 192 0.54 5.76 -19.35
C ALA A 192 -0.80 6.28 -19.91
N PRO A 193 -0.92 7.57 -20.26
CA PRO A 193 0.10 8.62 -20.17
C PRO A 193 0.50 8.94 -18.72
N SER A 194 1.70 9.49 -18.52
CA SER A 194 2.25 9.78 -17.18
C SER A 194 1.36 10.74 -16.39
N ALA A 195 1.19 10.45 -15.10
CA ALA A 195 0.42 11.31 -14.21
C ALA A 195 1.13 12.66 -14.03
N THR A 196 0.43 13.76 -14.24
CA THR A 196 0.97 15.11 -14.01
C THR A 196 0.67 15.61 -12.59
N HIS A 197 -0.42 15.12 -12.01
CA HIS A 197 -0.88 15.47 -10.67
C HIS A 197 -1.45 14.24 -9.97
N LEU A 198 -1.30 14.19 -8.64
CA LEU A 198 -1.85 13.14 -7.79
C LEU A 198 -2.93 13.69 -6.87
N THR A 199 -3.87 12.82 -6.52
CA THR A 199 -4.69 12.95 -5.32
C THR A 199 -4.20 11.95 -4.29
N ILE A 200 -3.86 12.42 -3.09
CA ILE A 200 -3.39 11.60 -1.98
C ILE A 200 -4.48 11.60 -0.92
N THR A 201 -4.99 10.42 -0.57
CA THR A 201 -6.02 10.26 0.44
C THR A 201 -5.50 9.41 1.59
N LEU A 202 -5.55 9.97 2.79
CA LEU A 202 -5.32 9.26 4.04
C LEU A 202 -6.68 8.92 4.63
N HIS A 203 -6.83 7.70 5.10
CA HIS A 203 -8.06 7.22 5.73
C HIS A 203 -7.75 6.15 6.77
N ASP A 204 -8.72 5.88 7.64
CA ASP A 204 -8.63 4.76 8.58
C ASP A 204 -8.78 3.43 7.80
N LEU A 205 -7.88 2.48 8.04
CA LEU A 205 -7.89 1.18 7.38
C LEU A 205 -9.21 0.41 7.53
N PHE A 206 -9.89 0.58 8.67
CA PHE A 206 -11.13 -0.11 9.02
C PHE A 206 -12.38 0.69 8.63
N TRP A 207 -12.26 2.02 8.48
CA TRP A 207 -13.37 2.91 8.07
C TRP A 207 -12.93 3.93 7.00
N PRO A 208 -12.81 3.50 5.73
CA PRO A 208 -12.13 4.26 4.68
C PRO A 208 -12.84 5.51 4.14
N ASP A 209 -14.00 5.89 4.69
CA ASP A 209 -14.84 6.96 4.10
C ASP A 209 -15.32 8.04 5.09
N SER A 210 -15.26 7.80 6.41
CA SER A 210 -15.84 8.74 7.39
C SER A 210 -14.87 9.85 7.83
N HIS A 211 -13.56 9.67 7.61
CA HIS A 211 -12.51 10.55 8.12
C HIS A 211 -11.34 10.66 7.14
N ASN A 212 -11.64 11.02 5.90
CA ASN A 212 -10.62 11.11 4.86
C ASN A 212 -9.94 12.48 4.92
N LEU A 213 -8.61 12.46 4.93
CA LEU A 213 -7.80 13.64 4.62
C LEU A 213 -7.31 13.52 3.19
N THR A 214 -7.69 14.49 2.36
CA THR A 214 -7.39 14.47 0.94
C THR A 214 -6.54 15.67 0.55
N MET A 215 -5.36 15.41 0.00
CA MET A 215 -4.54 16.39 -0.70
C MET A 215 -4.77 16.23 -2.20
N GLN A 216 -5.34 17.24 -2.85
CA GLN A 216 -5.71 17.24 -4.26
C GLN A 216 -4.67 17.98 -5.11
N ASN A 217 -4.61 17.64 -6.39
CA ASN A 217 -3.80 18.34 -7.40
C ASN A 217 -2.32 18.45 -7.05
N VAL A 218 -1.74 17.42 -6.42
CA VAL A 218 -0.31 17.40 -6.03
C VAL A 218 0.57 17.24 -7.28
N PRO A 219 1.36 18.24 -7.69
CA PRO A 219 2.16 18.16 -8.91
C PRO A 219 3.24 17.06 -8.84
N VAL A 220 3.42 16.32 -9.94
CA VAL A 220 4.49 15.33 -10.08
C VAL A 220 5.68 15.96 -10.81
N SER A 221 6.79 16.12 -10.10
CA SER A 221 8.02 16.65 -10.70
C SER A 221 8.64 15.63 -11.66
N PRO A 222 9.28 16.08 -12.75
CA PRO A 222 10.02 15.23 -13.68
C PRO A 222 11.10 14.37 -13.02
#